data_AF-A0A1I2ZNJ3-F1
#
_entry.id   AF-A0A1I2ZNJ3-F1
#
_cell.length_a   1.000
_cell.length_b   1.000
_cell.length_c   1.000
_cell.angle_alpha   90.00
_cell.angle_beta   90.00
_cell.angle_gamma   90.00
#
_symmetry.space_group_name_H-M   'P 1'
#
loop_
_entity.id
_entity.type
_entity.pdbx_description
1 polymer ?
#
loop_
_entity_poly.entity_id
_entity_poly.type
_entity_poly.pdbx_seq_one_letter_code
_entity_poly.pdbx_strand_id
1 'polypeptide(L)'
;MNIDLSDFFTTPNYFRNGVSCFLCVSRKKLIQSTPEEKVRQALIYFLVNRLDFPADRILVEVPMSHYAKGVSGRADIVVLNKEGIPVMVVECKEENSDVTDEAIAQARRYEGVVKSGAILVTNGLEAYCEVMDGTAGYKPLGKIPSYRNLTKWRWFSFKSQKPRVYKRPPFLSPIPQPVVDMHVQQGWLGEDTLHSLYPFIFNLTGWLFDERDRVAPASITASTLLEDGGIRRSQFGNAGGGKFSGEYRYFVIKDENGNNQILSLSIFGGAKTVSHPRWGNRKGYTYLTVAVDDFESSHMSLELNLDKYVDLQGEHASIWHDGSITVGKLGQRPRKELLDYLQKDAPQLVVDGKIILGKLNKAVEIKSGHESTIDFLNRLILYALLRDRYRRMVKGATLHTGISP
;
A
#
# COMPACT_ATOMS: atom_id res chain seq x y z
N MET A 1 1.78 1.08 16.10
CA MET A 1 1.70 1.84 17.38
C MET A 1 2.05 3.27 17.05
N ASN A 2 1.41 4.26 17.65
CA ASN A 2 1.73 5.65 17.38
C ASN A 2 2.92 6.04 18.25
N ILE A 3 3.97 6.60 17.64
CA ILE A 3 5.20 6.98 18.33
C ILE A 3 5.55 8.46 18.17
N ASP A 4 4.82 9.18 17.32
CA ASP A 4 4.97 10.60 16.97
C ASP A 4 6.33 11.20 17.35
N LEU A 5 7.26 11.11 16.40
CA LEU A 5 8.63 11.62 16.54
C LEU A 5 8.74 13.10 16.21
N SER A 6 7.64 13.84 16.14
CA SER A 6 7.64 15.26 15.76
C SER A 6 8.57 16.11 16.62
N ASP A 7 8.62 15.85 17.93
CA ASP A 7 9.54 16.49 18.89
C ASP A 7 11.02 16.27 18.58
N PHE A 8 11.36 15.23 17.80
CA PHE A 8 12.73 14.87 17.45
C PHE A 8 13.09 15.23 16.01
N PHE A 9 12.17 15.81 15.25
CA PHE A 9 12.51 16.40 13.95
C PHE A 9 13.38 17.63 14.15
N THR A 10 14.69 17.42 14.07
CA THR A 10 15.64 18.52 14.06
C THR A 10 15.59 19.27 12.75
N THR A 11 15.72 20.59 12.80
CA THR A 11 15.97 21.39 11.60
C THR A 11 17.41 21.13 11.15
N PRO A 12 17.66 20.80 9.87
CA PRO A 12 19.02 20.62 9.39
C PRO A 12 19.76 21.97 9.41
N ASN A 13 20.69 22.11 10.36
CA ASN A 13 21.40 23.35 10.66
C ASN A 13 22.76 23.48 9.94
N TYR A 14 23.09 22.53 9.06
CA TYR A 14 24.36 22.51 8.34
C TYR A 14 24.12 22.53 6.83
N PHE A 15 25.06 23.08 6.08
CA PHE A 15 25.00 23.15 4.62
C PHE A 15 26.34 22.73 4.02
N ARG A 16 26.29 21.96 2.92
CA ARG A 16 27.46 21.61 2.12
C ARG A 16 27.08 21.66 0.64
N ASN A 17 27.81 22.46 -0.15
CA ASN A 17 27.56 22.64 -1.59
C ASN A 17 26.10 23.03 -1.92
N GLY A 18 25.50 23.90 -1.10
CA GLY A 18 24.10 24.32 -1.26
C GLY A 18 23.06 23.28 -0.84
N VAL A 19 23.48 22.11 -0.34
CA VAL A 19 22.58 21.05 0.14
C VAL A 19 22.51 21.09 1.67
N SER A 20 21.29 21.04 2.20
CA SER A 20 21.04 21.00 3.64
C SER A 20 21.41 19.64 4.24
N CYS A 21 21.99 19.63 5.44
CA CYS A 21 22.55 18.45 6.09
C CYS A 21 22.23 18.36 7.58
N PHE A 22 22.14 17.12 8.08
CA PHE A 22 22.14 16.78 9.50
C PHE A 22 23.55 16.41 9.98
N LEU A 23 23.89 16.73 11.22
CA LEU A 23 25.02 16.09 11.91
C LEU A 23 24.52 14.79 12.55
N CYS A 24 24.86 13.65 11.96
CA CYS A 24 24.43 12.36 12.48
C CYS A 24 25.20 12.01 13.76
N VAL A 25 24.49 11.89 14.89
CA VAL A 25 25.10 11.71 16.22
C VAL A 25 25.82 10.38 16.39
N SER A 26 25.40 9.32 15.69
CA SER A 26 26.07 8.02 15.71
C SER A 26 27.27 7.95 14.75
N ARG A 27 27.10 8.43 13.51
CA ARG A 27 28.15 8.40 12.47
C ARG A 27 29.22 9.49 12.62
N LYS A 28 28.92 10.56 13.36
CA LYS A 28 29.74 11.79 13.47
C LYS A 28 30.08 12.40 12.10
N LYS A 29 29.11 12.40 11.18
CA LYS A 29 29.24 12.89 9.80
C LYS A 29 28.08 13.80 9.42
N LEU A 30 28.33 14.73 8.50
CA LEU A 30 27.28 15.51 7.84
C LEU A 30 26.61 14.65 6.76
N ILE A 31 25.29 14.52 6.82
CA ILE A 31 24.48 13.68 5.93
C ILE A 31 23.41 14.56 5.28
N GLN A 32 23.20 14.37 3.98
CA GLN A 32 22.16 15.09 3.23
C GLN A 32 20.77 14.86 3.85
N SER A 33 20.00 15.93 4.00
CA SER A 33 18.65 15.90 4.55
C SER A 33 17.61 15.40 3.53
N THR A 34 17.57 14.09 3.30
CA THR A 34 16.45 13.46 2.57
C THR A 34 15.24 13.25 3.50
N PRO A 35 14.00 13.10 2.97
CA PRO A 35 12.81 12.85 3.79
C PRO A 35 12.94 11.60 4.69
N GLU A 36 13.51 10.53 4.15
CA GLU A 36 13.79 9.30 4.89
C GLU A 36 14.87 9.49 5.95
N GLU A 37 15.95 10.21 5.62
CA GLU A 37 17.02 10.52 6.58
C GLU A 37 16.52 11.40 7.74
N LYS A 38 15.57 12.30 7.50
CA LYS A 38 14.93 13.10 8.54
C LYS A 38 14.23 12.21 9.59
N VAL A 39 13.49 11.19 9.14
CA VAL A 39 12.87 10.18 10.02
C VAL A 39 13.93 9.36 10.74
N ARG A 40 14.95 8.89 10.02
CA ARG A 40 16.06 8.11 10.59
C ARG A 40 16.78 8.88 11.71
N GLN A 41 17.10 10.16 11.50
CA GLN A 41 17.73 11.00 12.51
C GLN A 41 16.80 11.25 13.71
N ALA A 42 15.51 11.56 13.47
CA ALA A 42 14.54 11.73 14.55
C ALA A 42 14.43 10.46 15.41
N LEU A 43 14.41 9.28 14.79
CA LEU A 43 14.41 8.01 15.50
C LEU A 43 15.67 7.81 16.32
N ILE A 44 16.86 8.09 15.77
CA ILE A 44 18.12 7.98 16.52
C ILE A 44 18.07 8.88 17.77
N TYR A 45 17.60 10.12 17.63
CA TYR A 45 17.46 11.03 18.78
C TYR A 45 16.44 10.52 19.80
N PHE A 46 15.31 9.99 19.36
CA PHE A 46 14.33 9.37 20.25
C PHE A 46 14.91 8.18 21.01
N LEU A 47 15.59 7.26 20.31
CA LEU A 47 16.23 6.10 20.91
C LEU A 47 17.26 6.52 21.97
N VAL A 48 18.10 7.51 21.66
CA VAL A 48 19.14 8.01 22.57
C VAL A 48 18.53 8.73 23.77
N ASN A 49 17.65 9.70 23.54
CA ASN A 49 17.22 10.65 24.58
C ASN A 49 16.04 10.14 25.41
N ARG A 50 15.23 9.22 24.89
CA ARG A 50 14.02 8.73 25.58
C ARG A 50 14.08 7.27 25.97
N LEU A 51 14.83 6.46 25.22
CA LEU A 51 14.90 5.02 25.46
C LEU A 51 16.30 4.56 25.90
N ASP A 52 17.21 5.50 26.16
CA ASP A 52 18.56 5.32 26.70
C ASP A 52 19.46 4.41 25.86
N PHE A 53 19.31 4.44 24.54
CA PHE A 53 20.21 3.74 23.61
C PHE A 53 21.52 4.53 23.49
N PRO A 54 22.69 3.95 23.84
CA PRO A 54 23.96 4.64 23.65
C PRO A 54 24.22 4.89 22.16
N ALA A 55 24.57 6.12 21.79
CA ALA A 55 24.72 6.51 20.38
C ALA A 55 25.82 5.73 19.64
N ASP A 56 26.85 5.27 20.35
CA ASP A 56 27.93 4.40 19.85
C ASP A 56 27.47 2.96 19.58
N ARG A 57 26.26 2.59 20.02
CA ARG A 57 25.63 1.28 19.81
C ARG A 57 24.57 1.28 18.73
N ILE A 58 24.39 2.39 18.04
CA ILE A 58 23.46 2.54 16.93
C ILE A 58 24.29 2.63 15.63
N LEU A 59 24.40 1.51 14.92
CA LEU A 59 25.04 1.48 13.61
C LEU A 59 24.04 1.91 12.55
N VAL A 60 24.47 2.69 11.56
CA VAL A 60 23.59 3.30 10.55
C VAL A 60 24.09 2.96 9.14
N GLU A 61 23.16 2.60 8.25
CA GLU A 61 23.43 2.16 6.87
C GLU A 61 24.38 0.93 6.84
N VAL A 62 24.00 -0.17 7.50
CA VAL A 62 24.85 -1.35 7.71
C VAL A 62 24.69 -2.36 6.57
N PRO A 63 25.73 -2.62 5.76
CA PRO A 63 25.66 -3.62 4.68
C PRO A 63 25.44 -5.03 5.24
N MET A 64 24.49 -5.76 4.66
CA MET A 64 24.21 -7.15 5.09
C MET A 64 25.37 -8.11 4.86
N SER A 65 26.24 -7.79 3.89
CA SER A 65 27.48 -8.51 3.63
C SER A 65 28.46 -8.54 4.81
N HIS A 66 28.31 -7.66 5.80
CA HIS A 66 29.12 -7.69 7.02
C HIS A 66 28.76 -8.89 7.92
N TYR A 67 27.54 -9.42 7.81
CA TYR A 67 27.05 -10.54 8.62
C TYR A 67 27.00 -11.85 7.84
N ALA A 68 26.74 -11.80 6.53
CA ALA A 68 26.72 -12.99 5.68
C ALA A 68 27.26 -12.70 4.27
N LYS A 69 28.26 -13.47 3.83
CA LYS A 69 28.88 -13.31 2.50
C LYS A 69 27.85 -13.56 1.39
N GLY A 70 27.82 -12.66 0.40
CA GLY A 70 26.94 -12.77 -0.77
C GLY A 70 25.53 -12.19 -0.56
N VAL A 71 25.19 -11.73 0.64
CA VAL A 71 23.90 -11.07 0.88
C VAL A 71 23.98 -9.60 0.50
N SER A 72 23.13 -9.20 -0.45
CA SER A 72 22.97 -7.81 -0.87
C SER A 72 22.02 -7.03 0.05
N GLY A 73 22.13 -5.71 0.03
CA GLY A 73 21.24 -4.81 0.77
C GLY A 73 21.88 -4.26 2.03
N ARG A 74 21.13 -3.38 2.69
CA ARG A 74 21.62 -2.55 3.78
C ARG A 74 20.48 -2.29 4.75
N ALA A 75 20.73 -2.53 6.03
CA ALA A 75 19.79 -2.17 7.08
C ALA A 75 20.00 -0.70 7.45
N ASP A 76 18.90 0.02 7.67
CA ASP A 76 18.98 1.44 8.02
C ASP A 76 19.68 1.65 9.35
N ILE A 77 19.28 0.86 10.35
CA ILE A 77 19.93 0.84 11.66
C ILE A 77 20.09 -0.60 12.15
N VAL A 78 21.24 -0.87 12.76
CA VAL A 78 21.45 -2.06 13.61
C VAL A 78 21.85 -1.59 15.00
N VAL A 79 21.12 -2.01 16.02
CA VAL A 79 21.47 -1.73 17.42
C VAL A 79 22.28 -2.88 17.99
N LEU A 80 23.37 -2.56 18.68
CA LEU A 80 24.21 -3.51 19.39
C LEU A 80 23.99 -3.46 20.91
N ASN A 81 24.25 -4.56 21.61
CA ASN A 81 24.41 -4.54 23.06
C ASN A 81 25.83 -4.08 23.47
N LYS A 82 26.13 -4.16 24.76
CA LYS A 82 27.43 -3.75 25.32
C LYS A 82 28.60 -4.60 24.81
N GLU A 83 28.32 -5.87 24.50
CA GLU A 83 29.26 -6.85 23.98
C GLU A 83 29.45 -6.74 22.45
N GLY A 84 28.72 -5.83 21.78
CA GLY A 84 28.78 -5.64 20.34
C GLY A 84 27.92 -6.62 19.54
N ILE A 85 27.04 -7.36 20.21
CA ILE A 85 26.11 -8.31 19.59
C ILE A 85 24.85 -7.56 19.14
N PRO A 86 24.37 -7.75 17.90
CA PRO A 86 23.13 -7.15 17.43
C PRO A 86 21.91 -7.56 18.28
N VAL A 87 21.03 -6.60 18.57
CA VAL A 87 19.81 -6.80 19.36
C VAL A 87 18.55 -6.23 18.71
N MET A 88 18.67 -5.41 17.66
CA MET A 88 17.53 -4.98 16.85
C MET A 88 17.98 -4.52 15.47
N VAL A 89 17.21 -4.86 14.44
CA VAL A 89 17.29 -4.27 13.10
C VAL A 89 16.16 -3.26 12.92
N VAL A 90 16.43 -2.14 12.27
CA VAL A 90 15.43 -1.11 11.98
C VAL A 90 15.34 -0.82 10.49
N GLU A 91 14.12 -0.63 10.00
CA GLU A 91 13.80 -0.06 8.69
C GLU A 91 13.03 1.26 8.88
N CYS A 92 13.50 2.32 8.25
CA CYS A 92 12.91 3.66 8.27
C CYS A 92 12.26 3.97 6.92
N LYS A 93 11.06 4.55 6.95
CA LYS A 93 10.38 5.12 5.79
C LYS A 93 10.34 6.64 5.92
N GLU A 94 10.13 7.34 4.82
CA GLU A 94 9.77 8.76 4.88
C GLU A 94 8.39 8.96 5.53
N GLU A 95 8.18 10.12 6.14
CA GLU A 95 7.00 10.46 6.96
C GLU A 95 5.65 10.19 6.27
N ASN A 96 5.58 10.43 4.96
CA ASN A 96 4.37 10.25 4.15
C ASN A 96 4.24 8.86 3.51
N SER A 97 5.04 7.88 3.93
CA SER A 97 4.92 6.49 3.49
C SER A 97 4.50 5.62 4.67
N ASP A 98 3.51 4.75 4.48
CA ASP A 98 3.03 3.90 5.56
C ASP A 98 4.04 2.80 5.91
N VAL A 99 3.89 2.26 7.12
CA VAL A 99 4.50 1.00 7.51
C VAL A 99 3.69 -0.14 6.87
N THR A 100 4.25 -0.72 5.80
CA THR A 100 3.59 -1.79 5.02
C THR A 100 4.13 -3.18 5.39
N ASP A 101 3.43 -4.22 4.95
CA ASP A 101 3.84 -5.61 5.19
C ASP A 101 5.15 -5.94 4.46
N GLU A 102 5.42 -5.31 3.31
CA GLU A 102 6.67 -5.48 2.57
C GLU A 102 7.87 -4.91 3.36
N ALA A 103 7.70 -3.76 4.01
CA ALA A 103 8.74 -3.16 4.86
C ALA A 103 9.00 -4.02 6.10
N ILE A 104 7.97 -4.61 6.70
CA ILE A 104 8.10 -5.58 7.81
C ILE A 104 8.83 -6.84 7.33
N ALA A 105 8.46 -7.39 6.18
CA ALA A 105 9.12 -8.55 5.61
C ALA A 105 10.60 -8.27 5.29
N GLN A 106 10.94 -7.07 4.81
CA GLN A 106 12.32 -6.65 4.61
C GLN A 106 13.11 -6.60 5.91
N ALA A 107 12.56 -5.97 6.95
CA ALA A 107 13.19 -5.92 8.27
C ALA A 107 13.40 -7.34 8.83
N ARG A 108 12.45 -8.26 8.68
CA ARG A 108 12.59 -9.68 9.07
C ARG A 108 13.69 -10.40 8.27
N ARG A 109 13.84 -10.14 6.97
CA ARG A 109 14.93 -10.74 6.18
C ARG A 109 16.30 -10.28 6.68
N TYR A 110 16.44 -8.98 6.96
CA TYR A 110 17.67 -8.44 7.52
C TYR A 110 17.92 -8.94 8.94
N GLU A 111 16.88 -9.02 9.78
CA GLU A 111 16.97 -9.69 11.08
C GLU A 111 17.51 -11.10 10.92
N GLY A 112 16.98 -11.93 10.01
CA GLY A 112 17.41 -13.32 9.89
C GLY A 112 18.89 -13.48 9.49
N VAL A 113 19.44 -12.48 8.81
CA VAL A 113 20.87 -12.40 8.45
C VAL A 113 21.71 -11.92 9.64
N VAL A 114 21.25 -10.88 10.34
CA VAL A 114 21.94 -10.23 11.47
C VAL A 114 21.80 -11.03 12.78
N LYS A 115 20.73 -11.82 12.89
CA LYS A 115 20.28 -12.61 14.05
C LYS A 115 20.09 -11.76 15.31
N SER A 116 19.42 -10.62 15.18
CA SER A 116 19.26 -9.66 16.28
C SER A 116 18.10 -9.96 17.24
N GLY A 117 17.17 -10.84 16.88
CA GLY A 117 15.99 -11.23 17.64
C GLY A 117 14.85 -10.21 17.62
N ALA A 118 15.07 -8.95 17.24
CA ALA A 118 14.05 -7.91 17.21
C ALA A 118 14.09 -7.09 15.92
N ILE A 119 12.93 -6.60 15.50
CA ILE A 119 12.81 -5.59 14.43
C ILE A 119 11.99 -4.38 14.86
N LEU A 120 12.25 -3.26 14.19
CA LEU A 120 11.48 -2.03 14.26
C LEU A 120 11.29 -1.48 12.84
N VAL A 121 10.07 -1.16 12.44
CA VAL A 121 9.77 -0.46 11.19
C VAL A 121 9.01 0.81 11.53
N THR A 122 9.41 1.95 10.98
CA THR A 122 8.74 3.23 11.30
C THR A 122 8.85 4.26 10.19
N ASN A 123 7.81 5.09 10.07
CA ASN A 123 7.80 6.32 9.28
C ASN A 123 7.89 7.59 10.15
N GLY A 124 8.14 7.44 11.46
CA GLY A 124 8.23 8.55 12.41
C GLY A 124 6.89 8.98 13.03
N LEU A 125 5.75 8.61 12.46
CA LEU A 125 4.43 8.82 13.08
C LEU A 125 3.93 7.53 13.71
N GLU A 126 4.10 6.43 12.99
CA GLU A 126 3.75 5.08 13.38
C GLU A 126 4.98 4.18 13.41
N ALA A 127 4.91 3.14 14.23
CA ALA A 127 5.88 2.07 14.27
C ALA A 127 5.25 0.69 14.40
N TYR A 128 5.92 -0.29 13.82
CA TYR A 128 5.73 -1.71 14.06
C TYR A 128 6.98 -2.27 14.70
N CYS A 129 6.84 -2.97 15.83
CA CYS A 129 7.97 -3.57 16.53
C CYS A 129 7.58 -4.97 16.98
N GLU A 130 8.49 -5.92 16.83
CA GLU A 130 8.31 -7.29 17.28
C GLU A 130 9.64 -7.88 17.76
N VAL A 131 9.52 -8.90 18.60
CA VAL A 131 10.65 -9.65 19.15
C VAL A 131 10.40 -11.15 18.98
N MET A 132 11.47 -11.91 18.82
CA MET A 132 11.44 -13.37 18.80
C MET A 132 11.12 -13.90 20.21
N ASP A 133 10.00 -14.60 20.37
CA ASP A 133 9.63 -15.18 21.66
C ASP A 133 9.85 -16.70 21.65
N GLY A 134 11.11 -17.12 21.83
CA GLY A 134 11.49 -18.53 21.91
C GLY A 134 11.01 -19.34 20.70
N THR A 135 10.25 -20.40 20.94
CA THR A 135 9.68 -21.27 19.90
C THR A 135 8.35 -20.76 19.34
N ALA A 136 7.74 -19.72 19.93
CA ALA A 136 6.44 -19.19 19.52
C ALA A 136 6.52 -18.20 18.34
N GLY A 137 7.71 -17.99 17.78
CA GLY A 137 7.96 -17.07 16.67
C GLY A 137 7.95 -15.60 17.10
N TYR A 138 7.78 -14.72 16.12
CA TYR A 138 7.74 -13.28 16.34
C TYR A 138 6.46 -12.84 17.03
N LYS A 139 6.58 -11.99 18.05
CA LYS A 139 5.45 -11.39 18.75
C LYS A 139 5.49 -9.86 18.68
N PRO A 140 4.40 -9.22 18.22
CA PRO A 140 4.33 -7.77 18.13
C PRO A 140 4.28 -7.13 19.52
N LEU A 141 5.01 -6.04 19.67
CA LEU A 141 5.03 -5.20 20.85
C LEU A 141 4.01 -4.06 20.73
N GLY A 142 3.46 -3.64 21.86
CA GLY A 142 2.62 -2.44 21.98
C GLY A 142 3.43 -1.15 22.12
N LYS A 143 4.72 -1.25 22.47
CA LYS A 143 5.65 -0.12 22.59
C LYS A 143 7.08 -0.55 22.21
N ILE A 144 7.89 0.40 21.75
CA ILE A 144 9.32 0.20 21.53
C ILE A 144 10.00 -0.03 22.90
N PRO A 145 10.80 -1.10 23.09
CA PRO A 145 11.46 -1.36 24.37
C PRO A 145 12.63 -0.39 24.61
N SER A 146 12.92 -0.10 25.88
CA SER A 146 14.14 0.63 26.24
C SER A 146 15.40 -0.21 25.97
N TYR A 147 16.55 0.44 25.85
CA TYR A 147 17.82 -0.24 25.62
C TYR A 147 18.09 -1.32 26.69
N ARG A 148 17.84 -1.00 27.96
CA ARG A 148 17.95 -1.95 29.06
C ARG A 148 17.05 -3.17 28.89
N ASN A 149 15.79 -2.97 28.50
CA ASN A 149 14.83 -4.06 28.35
C ASN A 149 15.18 -4.95 27.16
N LEU A 150 15.59 -4.34 26.05
CA LEU A 150 16.02 -5.03 24.84
C LEU A 150 17.27 -5.88 25.10
N THR A 151 18.33 -5.30 25.66
CA THR A 151 19.60 -6.00 25.94
C THR A 151 19.50 -7.06 27.03
N LYS A 152 18.60 -6.90 28.01
CA LYS A 152 18.34 -7.90 29.05
C LYS A 152 17.24 -8.91 28.68
N TRP A 153 16.70 -8.79 27.47
CA TRP A 153 15.63 -9.59 26.91
C TRP A 153 14.43 -9.80 27.85
N ARG A 154 13.88 -8.71 28.40
CA ARG A 154 12.84 -8.79 29.43
C ARG A 154 11.92 -7.57 29.47
N TRP A 155 10.78 -7.73 30.14
CA TRP A 155 9.77 -6.67 30.34
C TRP A 155 9.24 -6.07 29.03
N PHE A 156 9.04 -6.92 28.03
CA PHE A 156 8.37 -6.57 26.79
C PHE A 156 6.88 -6.34 27.04
N SER A 157 6.35 -5.26 26.49
CA SER A 157 4.89 -5.01 26.49
C SER A 157 4.32 -5.55 25.19
N PHE A 158 3.90 -6.80 25.18
CA PHE A 158 3.27 -7.42 24.02
C PHE A 158 1.93 -6.74 23.70
N LYS A 159 1.66 -6.55 22.40
CA LYS A 159 0.36 -6.03 21.95
C LYS A 159 -0.70 -7.07 22.31
N SER A 160 -1.78 -6.67 23.00
CA SER A 160 -2.83 -7.62 23.33
C SER A 160 -3.46 -8.16 22.04
N GLN A 161 -3.40 -9.47 21.86
CA GLN A 161 -4.04 -10.16 20.74
C GLN A 161 -5.53 -10.35 21.03
N LYS A 162 -6.27 -9.29 21.32
CA LYS A 162 -7.72 -9.39 21.13
C LYS A 162 -7.92 -9.45 19.62
N PRO A 163 -8.41 -10.57 19.04
CA PRO A 163 -8.71 -10.58 17.62
C PRO A 163 -9.64 -9.41 17.36
N ARG A 164 -9.22 -8.48 16.49
CA ARG A 164 -10.14 -7.46 15.98
C ARG A 164 -11.15 -8.24 15.16
N VAL A 165 -12.30 -8.53 15.77
CA VAL A 165 -13.41 -9.16 15.05
C VAL A 165 -13.87 -8.14 14.04
N TYR A 166 -13.60 -8.40 12.76
CA TYR A 166 -14.11 -7.58 11.67
C TYR A 166 -15.62 -7.43 11.81
N LYS A 167 -16.08 -6.18 11.84
CA LYS A 167 -17.50 -5.83 11.83
C LYS A 167 -17.76 -5.15 10.50
N ARG A 168 -18.54 -5.83 9.64
CA ARG A 168 -18.99 -5.26 8.38
C ARG A 168 -19.75 -3.95 8.68
N PRO A 169 -19.43 -2.85 7.99
CA PRO A 169 -20.12 -1.61 8.24
C PRO A 169 -21.60 -1.70 7.77
N PRO A 170 -22.52 -0.97 8.40
CA PRO A 170 -23.89 -0.88 7.91
C PRO A 170 -23.88 -0.31 6.49
N PHE A 171 -24.75 -0.83 5.63
CA PHE A 171 -24.84 -0.40 4.24
C PHE A 171 -26.26 -0.03 3.79
N LEU A 172 -27.27 -0.27 4.64
CA LEU A 172 -28.63 0.17 4.34
C LEU A 172 -28.79 1.65 4.67
N SER A 173 -29.49 2.37 3.80
CA SER A 173 -29.71 3.80 3.96
C SER A 173 -30.66 4.11 5.14
N PRO A 174 -30.42 5.21 5.88
CA PRO A 174 -29.25 6.08 5.82
C PRO A 174 -28.05 5.46 6.56
N ILE A 175 -26.83 5.74 6.07
CA ILE A 175 -25.61 5.39 6.82
C ILE A 175 -25.47 6.32 8.02
N PRO A 176 -25.25 5.82 9.24
CA PRO A 176 -25.09 6.67 10.42
C PRO A 176 -23.93 7.66 10.25
N GLN A 177 -24.14 8.94 10.57
CA GLN A 177 -23.11 9.97 10.39
C GLN A 177 -21.78 9.67 11.11
N PRO A 178 -21.75 9.14 12.36
CA PRO A 178 -20.48 8.77 12.99
C PRO A 178 -19.69 7.71 12.22
N VAL A 179 -20.40 6.84 11.48
CA VAL A 179 -19.77 5.83 10.62
C VAL A 179 -19.18 6.49 9.36
N VAL A 180 -19.91 7.45 8.77
CA VAL A 180 -19.42 8.26 7.63
C VAL A 180 -18.17 9.05 8.04
N ASP A 181 -18.23 9.80 9.14
CA ASP A 181 -17.12 10.65 9.62
C ASP A 181 -15.87 9.81 9.86
N MET A 182 -16.03 8.63 10.48
CA MET A 182 -14.92 7.70 10.69
C MET A 182 -14.31 7.24 9.35
N HIS A 183 -15.11 6.89 8.34
CA HIS A 183 -14.58 6.43 7.05
C HIS A 183 -13.88 7.55 6.28
N VAL A 184 -14.36 8.79 6.38
CA VAL A 184 -13.67 9.96 5.82
C VAL A 184 -12.33 10.18 6.54
N GLN A 185 -12.32 10.16 7.87
CA GLN A 185 -11.09 10.34 8.67
C GLN A 185 -10.06 9.24 8.42
N GLN A 186 -10.49 7.99 8.18
CA GLN A 186 -9.61 6.88 7.84
C GLN A 186 -9.19 6.87 6.36
N GLY A 187 -9.70 7.79 5.53
CA GLY A 187 -9.38 7.85 4.11
C GLY A 187 -10.03 6.75 3.27
N TRP A 188 -11.11 6.12 3.75
CA TRP A 188 -11.89 5.09 3.04
C TRP A 188 -13.07 5.68 2.25
N LEU A 189 -13.47 6.91 2.54
CA LEU A 189 -14.54 7.61 1.85
C LEU A 189 -14.05 9.02 1.51
N GLY A 190 -14.28 9.46 0.27
CA GLY A 190 -13.98 10.83 -0.12
C GLY A 190 -15.01 11.81 0.45
N GLU A 191 -14.55 12.94 0.99
CA GLU A 191 -15.42 13.92 1.66
C GLU A 191 -16.43 14.64 0.75
N ASP A 192 -16.21 14.66 -0.56
CA ASP A 192 -17.13 15.24 -1.55
C ASP A 192 -17.94 14.15 -2.29
N THR A 193 -17.88 12.89 -1.84
CA THR A 193 -18.62 11.77 -2.44
C THR A 193 -20.12 11.97 -2.30
N LEU A 194 -20.89 11.69 -3.35
CA LEU A 194 -22.34 11.82 -3.35
C LEU A 194 -22.98 10.91 -2.29
N HIS A 195 -23.80 11.49 -1.42
CA HIS A 195 -24.44 10.76 -0.31
C HIS A 195 -25.30 9.58 -0.78
N SER A 196 -25.89 9.68 -1.99
CA SER A 196 -26.67 8.60 -2.61
C SER A 196 -25.84 7.34 -2.87
N LEU A 197 -24.52 7.45 -2.99
CA LEU A 197 -23.60 6.32 -3.20
C LEU A 197 -23.18 5.65 -1.90
N TYR A 198 -23.37 6.27 -0.73
CA TYR A 198 -22.88 5.71 0.53
C TYR A 198 -23.37 4.27 0.77
N PRO A 199 -24.67 3.94 0.65
CA PRO A 199 -25.13 2.56 0.79
C PRO A 199 -24.35 1.55 -0.05
N PHE A 200 -24.10 1.89 -1.32
CA PHE A 200 -23.37 1.02 -2.23
C PHE A 200 -21.88 0.91 -1.87
N ILE A 201 -21.20 2.03 -1.61
CA ILE A 201 -19.78 2.08 -1.26
C ILE A 201 -19.51 1.32 0.03
N PHE A 202 -20.35 1.50 1.05
CA PHE A 202 -20.22 0.80 2.33
C PHE A 202 -20.47 -0.70 2.18
N ASN A 203 -21.42 -1.10 1.33
CA ASN A 203 -21.63 -2.51 1.02
C ASN A 203 -20.42 -3.14 0.32
N LEU A 204 -19.85 -2.43 -0.66
CA LEU A 204 -18.69 -2.87 -1.43
C LEU A 204 -17.43 -2.95 -0.54
N THR A 205 -17.20 -1.93 0.28
CA THR A 205 -16.15 -1.91 1.32
C THR A 205 -16.32 -3.08 2.28
N GLY A 206 -17.57 -3.34 2.69
CA GLY A 206 -17.94 -4.44 3.55
C GLY A 206 -17.52 -5.80 3.01
N TRP A 207 -17.61 -6.01 1.70
CA TRP A 207 -17.16 -7.24 1.03
C TRP A 207 -15.65 -7.28 0.83
N LEU A 208 -15.04 -6.18 0.40
CA LEU A 208 -13.60 -6.12 0.14
C LEU A 208 -12.78 -6.47 1.37
N PHE A 209 -13.22 -6.09 2.57
CA PHE A 209 -12.45 -6.30 3.80
C PHE A 209 -13.02 -7.39 4.71
N ASP A 210 -13.97 -8.22 4.24
CA ASP A 210 -14.43 -9.40 4.99
C ASP A 210 -13.58 -10.63 4.66
N GLU A 211 -12.62 -10.94 5.53
CA GLU A 211 -11.72 -12.06 5.30
C GLU A 211 -12.35 -13.46 5.40
N ARG A 212 -13.59 -13.52 5.90
CA ARG A 212 -14.33 -14.78 6.05
C ARG A 212 -15.03 -15.18 4.76
N ASP A 213 -15.29 -14.22 3.87
CA ASP A 213 -16.02 -14.41 2.61
C ASP A 213 -15.05 -14.50 1.43
N ARG A 214 -14.25 -15.57 1.39
CA ARG A 214 -13.20 -15.79 0.37
C ARG A 214 -13.79 -16.16 -1.00
N VAL A 215 -13.12 -15.74 -2.07
CA VAL A 215 -13.43 -16.13 -3.45
C VAL A 215 -12.73 -17.46 -3.75
N ALA A 216 -13.49 -18.43 -4.29
CA ALA A 216 -12.93 -19.71 -4.70
C ALA A 216 -12.12 -19.58 -6.00
N PRO A 217 -11.11 -20.43 -6.23
CA PRO A 217 -10.37 -20.46 -7.48
C PRO A 217 -11.31 -20.67 -8.68
N ALA A 218 -11.09 -19.92 -9.76
CA ALA A 218 -11.98 -19.93 -10.92
C ALA A 218 -11.27 -19.47 -12.20
N SER A 219 -11.71 -20.01 -13.35
CA SER A 219 -11.25 -19.56 -14.67
C SER A 219 -11.86 -18.20 -15.03
N ILE A 220 -11.04 -17.32 -15.60
CA ILE A 220 -11.40 -15.97 -16.04
C ILE A 220 -10.96 -15.82 -17.50
N THR A 221 -11.83 -16.20 -18.43
CA THR A 221 -11.49 -16.23 -19.88
C THR A 221 -10.19 -17.02 -20.11
N ALA A 222 -9.08 -16.36 -20.44
CA ALA A 222 -7.77 -16.98 -20.69
C ALA A 222 -6.85 -16.99 -19.45
N SER A 223 -7.29 -16.42 -18.33
CA SER A 223 -6.57 -16.37 -17.05
C SER A 223 -7.27 -17.23 -16.00
N THR A 224 -6.66 -17.40 -14.83
CA THR A 224 -7.25 -18.15 -13.70
C THR A 224 -6.98 -17.42 -12.40
N LEU A 225 -8.02 -17.19 -11.60
CA LEU A 225 -7.86 -16.82 -10.19
C LEU A 225 -7.46 -18.08 -9.44
N LEU A 226 -6.24 -18.09 -8.92
CA LEU A 226 -5.68 -19.22 -8.18
C LEU A 226 -6.00 -19.14 -6.69
N GLU A 227 -5.95 -17.92 -6.12
CA GLU A 227 -6.08 -17.73 -4.68
C GLU A 227 -6.63 -16.34 -4.36
N ASP A 228 -7.52 -16.27 -3.38
CA ASP A 228 -7.83 -15.06 -2.63
C ASP A 228 -6.96 -15.04 -1.38
N GLY A 229 -5.85 -14.30 -1.45
CA GLY A 229 -4.83 -14.29 -0.42
C GLY A 229 -5.20 -13.46 0.81
N GLY A 230 -6.40 -12.89 0.82
CA GLY A 230 -6.92 -12.07 1.90
C GLY A 230 -6.38 -10.66 1.91
N ILE A 231 -6.24 -10.09 3.10
CA ILE A 231 -5.89 -8.68 3.27
C ILE A 231 -4.38 -8.55 3.55
N ARG A 232 -3.75 -7.60 2.86
CA ARG A 232 -2.40 -7.13 3.16
C ARG A 232 -2.36 -5.61 3.24
N ARG A 233 -1.42 -5.07 4.00
CA ARG A 233 -1.15 -3.63 4.01
C ARG A 233 -0.04 -3.32 3.01
N SER A 234 -0.35 -2.49 2.01
CA SER A 234 0.57 -2.16 0.92
C SER A 234 0.41 -0.70 0.48
N GLN A 235 1.29 -0.25 -0.41
CA GLN A 235 1.27 1.10 -0.98
C GLN A 235 1.52 1.08 -2.49
N PHE A 236 0.63 1.71 -3.26
CA PHE A 236 0.76 1.83 -4.70
C PHE A 236 0.72 3.29 -5.16
N GLY A 237 1.69 3.67 -5.99
CA GLY A 237 1.76 4.99 -6.60
C GLY A 237 1.09 5.05 -7.96
N ASN A 238 0.73 6.26 -8.39
CA ASN A 238 0.31 6.54 -9.76
C ASN A 238 1.26 7.52 -10.47
N ALA A 239 1.12 7.64 -11.80
CA ALA A 239 1.98 8.50 -12.61
C ALA A 239 1.87 10.01 -12.25
N GLY A 240 0.79 10.42 -11.58
CA GLY A 240 0.60 11.79 -11.08
C GLY A 240 1.33 12.07 -9.76
N GLY A 241 1.93 11.05 -9.15
CA GLY A 241 2.58 11.11 -7.83
C GLY A 241 1.63 11.02 -6.65
N GLY A 242 0.37 10.62 -6.86
CA GLY A 242 -0.50 10.18 -5.79
C GLY A 242 -0.04 8.82 -5.27
N LYS A 243 -0.23 8.58 -3.97
CA LYS A 243 0.05 7.31 -3.31
C LYS A 243 -1.23 6.83 -2.62
N PHE A 244 -1.55 5.57 -2.82
CA PHE A 244 -2.69 4.90 -2.19
C PHE A 244 -2.11 3.85 -1.26
N SER A 245 -2.32 4.05 0.04
CA SER A 245 -1.64 3.29 1.08
C SER A 245 -2.66 2.84 2.09
N GLY A 246 -2.66 1.56 2.42
CA GLY A 246 -3.66 0.98 3.29
C GLY A 246 -3.84 -0.51 3.06
N GLU A 247 -5.02 -1.00 3.44
CA GLU A 247 -5.40 -2.39 3.29
C GLU A 247 -5.86 -2.67 1.86
N TYR A 248 -5.39 -3.77 1.31
CA TYR A 248 -5.80 -4.29 0.00
C TYR A 248 -6.20 -5.76 0.17
N ARG A 249 -7.33 -6.14 -0.42
CA ARG A 249 -7.60 -7.56 -0.68
C ARG A 249 -6.89 -7.95 -1.96
N TYR A 250 -6.11 -9.03 -1.91
CA TYR A 250 -5.28 -9.42 -3.05
C TYR A 250 -5.61 -10.81 -3.56
N PHE A 251 -5.49 -10.98 -4.87
CA PHE A 251 -5.80 -12.20 -5.60
C PHE A 251 -4.59 -12.62 -6.41
N VAL A 252 -4.22 -13.89 -6.31
CA VAL A 252 -3.17 -14.49 -7.14
C VAL A 252 -3.81 -14.93 -8.45
N ILE A 253 -3.37 -14.34 -9.55
CA ILE A 253 -3.88 -14.60 -10.90
C ILE A 253 -2.79 -15.27 -11.72
N LYS A 254 -3.16 -16.31 -12.46
CA LYS A 254 -2.34 -16.91 -13.51
C LYS A 254 -2.82 -16.42 -14.87
N ASP A 255 -1.93 -15.83 -15.66
CA ASP A 255 -2.24 -15.38 -17.01
C ASP A 255 -2.27 -16.54 -18.03
N GLU A 256 -2.61 -16.20 -19.28
CA GLU A 256 -2.69 -17.14 -20.40
C GLU A 256 -1.33 -17.78 -20.78
N ASN A 257 -0.22 -17.16 -20.39
CA ASN A 257 1.14 -17.65 -20.63
C ASN A 257 1.66 -18.48 -19.45
N GLY A 258 0.85 -18.62 -18.40
CA GLY A 258 1.17 -19.36 -17.19
C GLY A 258 2.00 -18.59 -16.16
N ASN A 259 2.16 -17.27 -16.33
CA ASN A 259 2.81 -16.42 -15.34
C ASN A 259 1.84 -16.08 -14.21
N ASN A 260 2.38 -15.94 -12.99
CA ASN A 260 1.60 -15.53 -11.83
C ASN A 260 1.84 -14.05 -11.51
N GLN A 261 0.76 -13.36 -11.14
CA GLN A 261 0.79 -11.98 -10.68
C GLN A 261 -0.23 -11.77 -9.57
N ILE A 262 -0.05 -10.72 -8.79
CA ILE A 262 -0.99 -10.34 -7.75
C ILE A 262 -1.80 -9.14 -8.21
N LEU A 263 -3.11 -9.26 -8.14
CA LEU A 263 -4.04 -8.15 -8.34
C LEU A 263 -4.60 -7.72 -6.98
N SER A 264 -4.52 -6.44 -6.66
CA SER A 264 -4.92 -5.89 -5.36
C SER A 264 -6.05 -4.89 -5.50
N LEU A 265 -7.13 -5.10 -4.74
CA LEU A 265 -8.30 -4.25 -4.70
C LEU A 265 -8.41 -3.52 -3.37
N SER A 266 -8.77 -2.24 -3.43
CA SER A 266 -9.08 -1.45 -2.24
C SER A 266 -9.96 -0.25 -2.59
N ILE A 267 -10.52 0.40 -1.57
CA ILE A 267 -11.29 1.63 -1.70
C ILE A 267 -10.59 2.75 -0.92
N PHE A 268 -10.46 3.90 -1.57
CA PHE A 268 -9.86 5.08 -0.95
C PHE A 268 -10.68 6.35 -1.25
N GLY A 269 -10.78 7.21 -0.24
CA GLY A 269 -11.14 8.61 -0.41
C GLY A 269 -9.97 9.39 -1.01
N GLY A 270 -10.19 10.04 -2.15
CA GLY A 270 -9.21 10.94 -2.74
C GLY A 270 -9.08 12.23 -1.93
N ALA A 271 -7.87 12.78 -1.87
CA ALA A 271 -7.62 14.05 -1.19
C ALA A 271 -8.33 15.20 -1.90
N LYS A 272 -9.15 15.95 -1.16
CA LYS A 272 -9.63 17.25 -1.60
C LYS A 272 -8.50 18.27 -1.51
N THR A 273 -8.40 19.10 -2.52
CA THR A 273 -7.41 20.19 -2.56
C THR A 273 -8.08 21.48 -2.96
N VAL A 274 -7.67 22.58 -2.33
CA VAL A 274 -8.10 23.94 -2.65
C VAL A 274 -6.86 24.77 -2.88
N SER A 275 -6.70 25.30 -4.09
CA SER A 275 -5.54 26.10 -4.53
C SER A 275 -4.19 25.44 -4.24
N HIS A 276 -4.12 24.10 -4.29
CA HIS A 276 -2.87 23.39 -4.01
C HIS A 276 -1.85 23.65 -5.12
N PRO A 277 -0.59 24.02 -4.82
CA PRO A 277 0.39 24.46 -5.82
C PRO A 277 0.66 23.42 -6.92
N ARG A 278 0.54 22.13 -6.59
CA ARG A 278 0.71 21.02 -7.55
C ARG A 278 -0.59 20.49 -8.14
N TRP A 279 -1.67 20.51 -7.36
CA TRP A 279 -2.89 19.73 -7.67
C TRP A 279 -4.10 20.60 -7.97
N GLY A 280 -3.99 21.91 -7.77
CA GLY A 280 -5.06 22.88 -8.01
C GLY A 280 -6.24 22.65 -7.06
N ASN A 281 -7.44 22.77 -7.64
CA ASN A 281 -8.69 22.43 -6.96
C ASN A 281 -9.10 21.02 -7.38
N ARG A 282 -9.27 20.13 -6.39
CA ARG A 282 -9.80 18.77 -6.63
C ARG A 282 -10.84 18.43 -5.59
N LYS A 283 -11.88 17.74 -6.02
CA LYS A 283 -12.88 17.12 -5.17
C LYS A 283 -12.34 15.83 -4.57
N GLY A 284 -12.67 15.57 -3.31
CA GLY A 284 -12.34 14.32 -2.64
C GLY A 284 -13.41 13.26 -2.92
N TYR A 285 -13.33 12.58 -4.06
CA TYR A 285 -14.24 11.48 -4.43
C TYR A 285 -13.76 10.14 -3.89
N THR A 286 -14.62 9.12 -3.95
CA THR A 286 -14.23 7.75 -3.59
C THR A 286 -13.79 6.95 -4.81
N TYR A 287 -12.69 6.21 -4.68
CA TYR A 287 -12.10 5.43 -5.77
C TYR A 287 -12.04 3.96 -5.41
N LEU A 288 -12.53 3.09 -6.29
CA LEU A 288 -12.14 1.68 -6.30
C LEU A 288 -10.81 1.58 -7.04
N THR A 289 -9.80 1.05 -6.37
CA THR A 289 -8.44 0.93 -6.88
C THR A 289 -8.14 -0.51 -7.28
N VAL A 290 -7.40 -0.68 -8.37
CA VAL A 290 -6.86 -1.95 -8.83
C VAL A 290 -5.37 -1.78 -9.08
N ALA A 291 -4.55 -2.44 -8.28
CA ALA A 291 -3.11 -2.49 -8.45
C ALA A 291 -2.67 -3.87 -8.96
N VAL A 292 -1.55 -3.92 -9.68
CA VAL A 292 -0.95 -5.14 -10.22
C VAL A 292 0.52 -5.20 -9.82
N ASP A 293 0.91 -6.36 -9.30
CA ASP A 293 2.28 -6.76 -9.04
C ASP A 293 2.64 -7.95 -9.91
N ASP A 294 3.58 -7.78 -10.85
CA ASP A 294 3.99 -8.81 -11.82
C ASP A 294 5.49 -9.13 -11.75
N PHE A 295 6.07 -9.03 -10.55
CA PHE A 295 7.51 -9.15 -10.26
C PHE A 295 8.38 -8.03 -10.84
N GLU A 296 8.17 -7.66 -12.10
CA GLU A 296 8.88 -6.56 -12.77
C GLU A 296 8.44 -5.20 -12.23
N SER A 297 7.15 -5.06 -11.91
CA SER A 297 6.59 -3.80 -11.47
C SER A 297 5.46 -3.98 -10.45
N SER A 298 5.30 -2.94 -9.63
CA SER A 298 4.21 -2.76 -8.66
C SER A 298 3.57 -1.42 -8.94
N HIS A 299 2.33 -1.40 -9.44
CA HIS A 299 1.73 -0.14 -9.87
C HIS A 299 0.20 -0.11 -9.82
N MET A 300 -0.35 1.10 -9.77
CA MET A 300 -1.79 1.32 -9.87
C MET A 300 -2.28 1.17 -11.32
N SER A 301 -3.04 0.11 -11.60
CA SER A 301 -3.57 -0.16 -12.95
C SER A 301 -4.87 0.61 -13.24
N LEU A 302 -5.77 0.71 -12.26
CA LEU A 302 -7.04 1.44 -12.38
C LEU A 302 -7.38 2.21 -11.10
N GLU A 303 -7.81 3.44 -11.27
CA GLU A 303 -8.40 4.30 -10.23
C GLU A 303 -9.82 4.66 -10.68
N LEU A 304 -10.79 3.86 -10.27
CA LEU A 304 -12.17 4.00 -10.71
C LEU A 304 -12.93 4.95 -9.78
N ASN A 305 -13.10 6.21 -10.20
CA ASN A 305 -13.92 7.19 -9.50
C ASN A 305 -15.39 6.73 -9.42
N LEU A 306 -15.84 6.31 -8.24
CA LEU A 306 -17.18 5.75 -8.05
C LEU A 306 -18.29 6.77 -8.25
N ASP A 307 -18.03 8.04 -7.98
CA ASP A 307 -18.98 9.14 -8.23
C ASP A 307 -19.27 9.34 -9.72
N LYS A 308 -18.32 8.99 -10.59
CA LYS A 308 -18.45 9.14 -12.04
C LYS A 308 -18.94 7.86 -12.73
N TYR A 309 -18.50 6.72 -12.22
CA TYR A 309 -18.51 5.44 -12.94
C TYR A 309 -19.47 4.41 -12.34
N VAL A 310 -20.31 4.83 -11.40
CA VAL A 310 -21.40 4.03 -10.83
C VAL A 310 -22.74 4.73 -11.09
N ASP A 311 -23.60 4.05 -11.84
CA ASP A 311 -24.97 4.47 -12.06
C ASP A 311 -25.90 3.67 -11.15
N LEU A 312 -26.67 4.36 -10.30
CA LEU A 312 -27.67 3.74 -9.44
C LEU A 312 -29.05 3.77 -10.10
N GLN A 313 -29.64 2.60 -10.35
CA GLN A 313 -30.98 2.48 -10.93
C GLN A 313 -31.77 1.37 -10.26
N GLY A 314 -32.92 1.72 -9.65
CA GLY A 314 -33.75 0.78 -8.90
C GLY A 314 -32.94 0.08 -7.79
N GLU A 315 -32.86 -1.25 -7.86
CA GLU A 315 -32.08 -2.08 -6.93
C GLU A 315 -30.64 -2.36 -7.39
N HIS A 316 -30.20 -1.78 -8.50
CA HIS A 316 -28.92 -2.11 -9.10
C HIS A 316 -27.96 -0.93 -9.12
N ALA A 317 -26.67 -1.25 -8.96
CA ALA A 317 -25.55 -0.38 -9.23
C ALA A 317 -24.79 -0.92 -10.46
N SER A 318 -24.81 -0.18 -11.55
CA SER A 318 -24.07 -0.51 -12.77
C SER A 318 -22.70 0.17 -12.72
N ILE A 319 -21.63 -0.61 -12.90
CA ILE A 319 -20.25 -0.15 -12.76
C ILE A 319 -19.60 -0.22 -14.14
N TRP A 320 -19.05 0.90 -14.60
CA TRP A 320 -18.50 1.00 -15.95
C TRP A 320 -17.29 1.93 -16.02
N HIS A 321 -16.58 1.98 -17.14
CA HIS A 321 -15.46 2.91 -17.33
C HIS A 321 -15.41 3.43 -18.77
N ASP A 322 -14.89 4.65 -18.97
CA ASP A 322 -14.86 5.33 -20.28
C ASP A 322 -13.58 5.05 -21.09
N GLY A 323 -12.72 4.16 -20.61
CA GLY A 323 -11.46 3.82 -21.27
C GLY A 323 -10.35 4.85 -21.08
N SER A 324 -10.50 5.82 -20.18
CA SER A 324 -9.42 6.76 -19.87
C SER A 324 -8.17 6.02 -19.37
N ILE A 325 -7.02 6.32 -19.96
CA ILE A 325 -5.75 5.65 -19.64
C ILE A 325 -4.56 6.57 -19.88
N THR A 326 -3.58 6.47 -18.98
CA THR A 326 -2.28 7.14 -19.05
C THR A 326 -1.19 6.08 -19.15
N VAL A 327 -0.21 6.30 -20.05
CA VAL A 327 0.89 5.36 -20.32
C VAL A 327 2.22 6.00 -19.90
N GLY A 328 2.46 6.05 -18.58
CA GLY A 328 3.70 6.59 -18.02
C GLY A 328 4.05 7.98 -18.57
N LYS A 329 5.29 8.15 -19.05
CA LYS A 329 5.77 9.41 -19.64
C LYS A 329 5.13 9.75 -20.99
N LEU A 330 4.47 8.80 -21.66
CA LEU A 330 3.78 9.03 -22.93
C LEU A 330 2.43 9.76 -22.73
N GLY A 331 2.04 10.00 -21.48
CA GLY A 331 0.84 10.77 -21.15
C GLY A 331 -0.46 10.01 -21.41
N GLN A 332 -1.54 10.77 -21.51
CA GLN A 332 -2.88 10.25 -21.76
C GLN A 332 -3.01 9.74 -23.19
N ARG A 333 -3.67 8.60 -23.40
CA ARG A 333 -3.97 8.06 -24.74
C ARG A 333 -5.43 8.29 -25.13
N PRO A 334 -5.74 8.36 -26.44
CA PRO A 334 -7.12 8.37 -26.92
C PRO A 334 -7.90 7.16 -26.39
N ARG A 335 -9.08 7.41 -25.82
CA ARG A 335 -9.96 6.35 -25.27
C ARG A 335 -10.30 5.28 -26.31
N LYS A 336 -10.50 5.72 -27.56
CA LYS A 336 -10.80 4.84 -28.69
C LYS A 336 -9.72 3.79 -28.91
N GLU A 337 -8.43 4.14 -28.77
CA GLU A 337 -7.34 3.15 -28.93
C GLU A 337 -7.48 1.99 -27.93
N LEU A 338 -7.79 2.30 -26.67
CA LEU A 338 -8.00 1.26 -25.65
C LEU A 338 -9.30 0.48 -25.92
N LEU A 339 -10.40 1.15 -26.29
CA LEU A 339 -11.66 0.48 -26.60
C LEU A 339 -11.53 -0.49 -27.77
N ASP A 340 -10.90 -0.06 -28.87
CA ASP A 340 -10.65 -0.90 -30.05
C ASP A 340 -9.74 -2.09 -29.70
N TYR A 341 -8.73 -1.88 -28.86
CA TYR A 341 -7.88 -2.96 -28.32
C TYR A 341 -8.69 -3.98 -27.51
N LEU A 342 -9.55 -3.52 -26.59
CA LEU A 342 -10.39 -4.39 -25.77
C LEU A 342 -11.45 -5.11 -26.60
N GLN A 343 -12.01 -4.48 -27.62
CA GLN A 343 -13.04 -5.08 -28.47
C GLN A 343 -12.52 -6.33 -29.20
N LYS A 344 -11.22 -6.37 -29.50
CA LYS A 344 -10.56 -7.52 -30.14
C LYS A 344 -10.36 -8.69 -29.17
N ASP A 345 -9.85 -8.40 -27.98
CA ASP A 345 -9.37 -9.43 -27.05
C ASP A 345 -10.41 -9.82 -25.97
N ALA A 346 -11.36 -8.92 -25.67
CA ALA A 346 -12.41 -9.10 -24.68
C ALA A 346 -13.69 -8.31 -25.06
N PRO A 347 -14.35 -8.65 -26.18
CA PRO A 347 -15.54 -7.95 -26.66
C PRO A 347 -16.67 -7.87 -25.63
N GLN A 348 -16.77 -8.85 -24.72
CA GLN A 348 -17.75 -8.89 -23.63
C GLN A 348 -17.61 -7.74 -22.61
N LEU A 349 -16.45 -7.06 -22.57
CA LEU A 349 -16.24 -5.89 -21.73
C LEU A 349 -16.78 -4.61 -22.38
N VAL A 350 -16.90 -4.54 -23.72
CA VAL A 350 -17.20 -3.29 -24.43
C VAL A 350 -18.63 -3.30 -24.94
N VAL A 351 -19.47 -2.40 -24.40
CA VAL A 351 -20.88 -2.24 -24.78
C VAL A 351 -21.15 -0.75 -24.99
N ASP A 352 -21.65 -0.38 -26.17
CA ASP A 352 -21.99 1.01 -26.52
C ASP A 352 -20.87 2.03 -26.25
N GLY A 353 -19.62 1.65 -26.53
CA GLY A 353 -18.44 2.48 -26.30
C GLY A 353 -18.05 2.66 -24.81
N LYS A 354 -18.68 1.90 -23.90
CA LYS A 354 -18.34 1.83 -22.49
C LYS A 354 -17.73 0.49 -22.14
N ILE A 355 -16.87 0.49 -21.13
CA ILE A 355 -16.30 -0.73 -20.57
C ILE A 355 -17.17 -1.13 -19.38
N ILE A 356 -17.93 -2.21 -19.48
CA ILE A 356 -18.85 -2.67 -18.44
C ILE A 356 -18.12 -3.61 -17.49
N LEU A 357 -17.99 -3.16 -16.24
CA LEU A 357 -17.28 -3.89 -15.20
C LEU A 357 -18.21 -4.77 -14.37
N GLY A 358 -19.50 -4.46 -14.29
CA GLY A 358 -20.48 -5.34 -13.66
C GLY A 358 -21.75 -4.62 -13.25
N LYS A 359 -22.71 -5.39 -12.73
CA LYS A 359 -23.98 -4.88 -12.20
C LYS A 359 -24.30 -5.61 -10.90
N LEU A 360 -24.29 -4.88 -9.78
CA LEU A 360 -24.49 -5.44 -8.44
C LEU A 360 -25.87 -5.06 -7.91
N ASN A 361 -26.53 -5.98 -7.21
CA ASN A 361 -27.74 -5.65 -6.47
C ASN A 361 -27.35 -4.92 -5.17
N LYS A 362 -27.70 -3.63 -5.07
CA LYS A 362 -27.34 -2.78 -3.92
C LYS A 362 -28.27 -2.97 -2.71
N ALA A 363 -29.41 -3.65 -2.89
CA ALA A 363 -30.39 -3.89 -1.83
C ALA A 363 -30.02 -5.08 -0.93
N VAL A 364 -29.12 -5.94 -1.38
CA VAL A 364 -28.62 -7.11 -0.63
C VAL A 364 -27.13 -6.97 -0.33
N GLU A 365 -26.65 -7.71 0.67
CA GLU A 365 -25.23 -7.74 1.00
C GLU A 365 -24.41 -8.29 -0.17
N ILE A 366 -23.34 -7.60 -0.58
CA ILE A 366 -22.41 -8.09 -1.60
C ILE A 366 -21.58 -9.22 -0.98
N LYS A 367 -21.60 -10.40 -1.61
CA LYS A 367 -20.87 -11.60 -1.17
C LYS A 367 -20.16 -12.28 -2.32
N SER A 368 -19.04 -12.95 -2.03
CA SER A 368 -18.23 -13.69 -2.99
C SER A 368 -19.00 -14.84 -3.67
N GLY A 369 -20.03 -15.38 -3.01
CA GLY A 369 -20.88 -16.43 -3.57
C GLY A 369 -21.96 -15.96 -4.57
N HIS A 370 -22.19 -14.65 -4.72
CA HIS A 370 -23.19 -14.15 -5.67
C HIS A 370 -22.60 -14.11 -7.09
N GLU A 371 -23.36 -14.61 -8.08
CA GLU A 371 -22.94 -14.61 -9.49
C GLU A 371 -22.54 -13.22 -10.00
N SER A 372 -23.30 -12.18 -9.60
CA SER A 372 -23.00 -10.79 -9.98
C SER A 372 -21.70 -10.26 -9.38
N THR A 373 -21.33 -10.69 -8.16
CA THR A 373 -20.05 -10.34 -7.54
C THR A 373 -18.90 -11.03 -8.25
N ILE A 374 -19.07 -12.31 -8.59
CA ILE A 374 -18.06 -13.10 -9.33
C ILE A 374 -17.85 -12.50 -10.72
N ASP A 375 -18.92 -12.20 -11.46
CA ASP A 375 -18.85 -11.55 -12.78
C ASP A 375 -18.15 -10.18 -12.68
N PHE A 376 -18.50 -9.36 -11.67
CA PHE A 376 -17.85 -8.09 -11.43
C PHE A 376 -16.34 -8.23 -11.19
N LEU A 377 -15.93 -9.13 -10.31
CA LEU A 377 -14.52 -9.39 -10.02
C LEU A 377 -13.77 -9.89 -11.27
N ASN A 378 -14.35 -10.83 -12.01
CA ASN A 378 -13.76 -11.41 -13.21
C ASN A 378 -13.54 -10.35 -14.30
N ARG A 379 -14.53 -9.49 -14.52
CA ARG A 379 -14.44 -8.37 -15.47
C ARG A 379 -13.39 -7.34 -15.03
N LEU A 380 -13.30 -7.06 -13.74
CA LEU A 380 -12.32 -6.14 -13.19
C LEU A 380 -10.89 -6.67 -13.34
N ILE A 381 -10.67 -7.96 -13.05
CA ILE A 381 -9.38 -8.64 -13.26
C ILE A 381 -9.00 -8.61 -14.74
N LEU A 382 -9.89 -9.08 -15.62
CA LEU A 382 -9.64 -9.11 -17.06
C LEU A 382 -9.32 -7.71 -17.59
N TYR A 383 -10.06 -6.69 -17.14
CA TYR A 383 -9.83 -5.32 -17.56
C TYR A 383 -8.46 -4.80 -17.10
N ALA A 384 -8.06 -5.05 -15.86
CA ALA A 384 -6.75 -4.63 -15.35
C ALA A 384 -5.59 -5.28 -16.13
N LEU A 385 -5.67 -6.59 -16.38
CA LEU A 385 -4.65 -7.31 -17.17
C LEU A 385 -4.52 -6.76 -18.59
N LEU A 386 -5.65 -6.51 -19.26
CA LEU A 386 -5.67 -5.94 -20.60
C LEU A 386 -5.14 -4.51 -20.64
N ARG A 387 -5.43 -3.69 -19.63
CA ARG A 387 -4.85 -2.33 -19.52
C ARG A 387 -3.33 -2.37 -19.45
N ASP A 388 -2.77 -3.33 -18.72
CA ASP A 388 -1.32 -3.46 -18.57
C ASP A 388 -0.67 -3.99 -19.84
N ARG A 389 -1.27 -4.99 -20.50
CA ARG A 389 -0.83 -5.43 -21.83
C ARG A 389 -0.84 -4.29 -22.84
N TYR A 390 -1.91 -3.51 -22.87
CA TYR A 390 -2.00 -2.31 -23.72
C TYR A 390 -0.87 -1.31 -23.41
N ARG A 391 -0.61 -1.01 -22.14
CA ARG A 391 0.50 -0.12 -21.74
C ARG A 391 1.86 -0.63 -22.21
N ARG A 392 2.13 -1.94 -22.08
CA ARG A 392 3.38 -2.56 -22.55
C ARG A 392 3.49 -2.48 -24.07
N MET A 393 2.42 -2.79 -24.80
CA MET A 393 2.37 -2.70 -26.25
C MET A 393 2.69 -1.29 -26.75
N VAL A 394 2.04 -0.26 -26.17
CA VAL A 394 2.27 1.15 -26.56
C VAL A 394 3.71 1.59 -26.26
N LYS A 395 4.27 1.18 -25.11
CA LYS A 395 5.68 1.44 -24.77
C LYS A 395 6.63 0.77 -25.76
N GLY A 396 6.39 -0.51 -26.09
CA GLY A 396 7.21 -1.28 -27.03
C GLY A 396 7.17 -0.72 -28.45
N ALA A 397 5.99 -0.37 -28.96
CA ALA A 397 5.85 0.25 -30.28
C ALA A 397 6.64 1.55 -30.42
N THR A 398 6.74 2.34 -29.34
CA THR A 398 7.49 3.60 -29.33
C THR A 398 9.02 3.39 -29.31
N LEU A 399 9.51 2.29 -28.72
CA LEU A 399 10.94 1.97 -28.72
C LEU A 399 11.42 1.55 -30.12
N HIS A 400 10.55 0.92 -30.92
CA HIS A 400 10.88 0.49 -32.29
C HIS A 400 10.80 1.62 -33.32
N THR A 401 10.02 2.69 -33.08
CA THR A 401 9.98 3.86 -33.96
C THR A 401 11.11 4.87 -33.72
N GLY A 402 11.93 4.67 -32.68
CA GLY A 402 13.07 5.51 -32.32
C GLY A 402 14.39 5.17 -33.04
N ILE A 403 14.41 4.14 -33.90
CA ILE A 403 15.53 3.85 -34.80
C ILE A 403 15.14 4.39 -36.17
N SER A 404 15.48 5.65 -36.45
CA SER A 404 15.58 6.10 -37.85
C SER A 404 16.93 5.65 -38.42
N PRO A 405 16.99 5.24 -39.70
CA PRO A 405 18.20 4.72 -40.34
C PRO A 405 19.34 5.74 -40.40
#